data_AF-D1MAI9-F1
#
_entry.id   AF-D1MAI9-F1
#
_cell.length_a   1.000
_cell.length_b   1.000
_cell.length_c   1.000
_cell.angle_alpha   90.00
_cell.angle_beta   90.00
_cell.angle_gamma   90.00
#
_symmetry.space_group_name_H-M   'P 1'
#
loop_
_entity.id
_entity.type
_entity.pdbx_description
1 polymer ?
#
loop_
_entity_poly.entity_id
_entity_poly.type
_entity_poly.pdbx_seq_one_letter_code
_entity_poly.pdbx_strand_id
1 'polypeptide(L)'
;MKQTVFLILFVAFSHASPLIDYRLTLQPPKNCTSAGLLCETCSELVACVENNDHTFRKDHVQTCPSGQKCVKGGCSSDSDPFCDGVADLAFPCKKVGIFPDPFYCNKFVLCVDMGQSRLQAYSSRCEDGLGYNIETGVCDVKLSGGCKVDEFPVPLCGKAGDSGALEGKPMEYYTCEEYSSGKRVLYPVIDVCPNAETYENYKCVSK
;
A
#
# COMPACT_ATOMS: atom_id res chain seq x y z
N MET A 1 -41.88 58.61 9.32
CA MET A 1 -42.32 57.22 9.56
C MET A 1 -41.11 56.39 9.91
N LYS A 2 -41.09 55.80 11.11
CA LYS A 2 -39.97 55.04 11.67
C LYS A 2 -39.85 53.68 10.97
N GLN A 3 -38.65 53.29 10.57
CA GLN A 3 -38.37 51.89 10.24
C GLN A 3 -37.07 51.47 10.91
N THR A 4 -37.26 50.75 12.02
CA THR A 4 -36.23 50.15 12.85
C THR A 4 -35.69 48.92 12.10
N VAL A 5 -34.41 48.94 11.72
CA VAL A 5 -33.73 47.77 11.15
C VAL A 5 -33.09 46.99 12.30
N PHE A 6 -33.59 45.79 12.54
CA PHE A 6 -33.06 44.86 13.54
C PHE A 6 -31.74 44.26 13.05
N LEU A 7 -30.66 44.42 13.85
CA LEU A 7 -29.41 43.68 13.70
C LEU A 7 -29.68 42.19 13.97
N ILE A 8 -29.48 41.33 12.96
CA ILE A 8 -29.40 39.88 13.15
C ILE A 8 -27.91 39.52 13.18
N LEU A 9 -27.38 39.30 14.39
CA LEU A 9 -26.07 38.70 14.62
C LEU A 9 -26.14 37.22 14.24
N PHE A 10 -25.61 36.86 13.08
CA PHE A 10 -25.35 35.47 12.72
C PHE A 10 -24.16 34.96 13.55
N VAL A 11 -24.44 34.20 14.61
CA VAL A 11 -23.42 33.43 15.32
C VAL A 11 -23.10 32.21 14.47
N ALA A 12 -22.01 32.29 13.68
CA ALA A 12 -21.48 31.15 12.95
C ALA A 12 -20.81 30.19 13.94
N PHE A 13 -21.53 29.15 14.37
CA PHE A 13 -20.93 28.01 15.05
C PHE A 13 -20.19 27.14 14.02
N SER A 14 -18.93 27.47 13.77
CA SER A 14 -18.00 26.59 13.07
C SER A 14 -17.68 25.38 13.96
N HIS A 15 -18.47 24.32 13.81
CA HIS A 15 -18.10 22.98 14.29
C HIS A 15 -16.97 22.46 13.42
N ALA A 16 -15.74 22.80 13.78
CA ALA A 16 -14.56 22.12 13.27
C ALA A 16 -14.63 20.67 13.75
N SER A 17 -15.15 19.79 12.89
CA SER A 17 -14.99 18.35 13.08
C SER A 17 -13.49 18.05 13.00
N PRO A 18 -12.90 17.30 13.94
CA PRO A 18 -11.50 16.92 13.82
C PRO A 18 -11.38 16.07 12.56
N LEU A 19 -10.55 16.52 11.62
CA LEU A 19 -10.07 15.70 10.53
C LEU A 19 -9.35 14.51 11.18
N ILE A 20 -10.02 13.37 11.25
CA ILE A 20 -9.36 12.10 11.52
C ILE A 20 -8.39 11.91 10.35
N ASP A 21 -7.10 11.99 10.65
CA ASP A 21 -6.04 11.74 9.68
C ASP A 21 -6.10 10.26 9.27
N TYR A 22 -6.80 9.99 8.17
CA TYR A 22 -6.94 8.64 7.61
C TYR A 22 -5.60 8.05 7.15
N ARG A 23 -4.49 8.81 7.16
CA ARG A 23 -3.15 8.27 6.88
C ARG A 23 -2.64 7.33 7.97
N LEU A 24 -3.23 7.32 9.16
CA LEU A 24 -2.68 6.58 10.31
C LEU A 24 -3.05 5.09 10.40
N THR A 25 -3.78 4.50 9.44
CA THR A 25 -4.17 3.06 9.47
C THR A 25 -3.50 2.20 8.39
N LEU A 26 -2.37 2.69 7.84
CA LEU A 26 -1.69 2.16 6.66
C LEU A 26 -0.53 1.18 6.95
N GLN A 27 -0.26 0.81 8.19
CA GLN A 27 0.82 -0.14 8.49
C GLN A 27 0.26 -1.53 8.81
N PRO A 28 0.96 -2.62 8.42
CA PRO A 28 0.65 -3.96 8.90
C PRO A 28 0.48 -3.94 10.42
N PRO A 29 -0.39 -4.78 10.99
CA PRO A 29 -0.81 -4.67 12.38
C PRO A 29 0.41 -4.54 13.29
N LYS A 30 0.58 -3.36 13.90
CA LYS A 30 1.69 -3.05 14.82
C LYS A 30 1.56 -3.77 16.17
N ASN A 31 0.63 -4.72 16.27
CA ASN A 31 0.32 -5.44 17.48
C ASN A 31 1.03 -6.78 17.42
N CYS A 32 1.57 -7.19 18.56
CA CYS A 32 2.14 -8.51 18.73
C CYS A 32 1.05 -9.57 18.57
N THR A 33 1.20 -10.44 17.58
CA THR A 33 0.34 -11.62 17.37
C THR A 33 1.09 -12.93 17.65
N SER A 34 2.41 -12.85 17.83
CA SER A 34 3.30 -13.94 18.20
C SER A 34 4.49 -13.39 19.00
N ALA A 35 5.14 -14.25 19.80
CA ALA A 35 6.38 -13.89 20.48
C ALA A 35 7.53 -13.74 19.48
N GLY A 36 8.43 -12.77 19.70
CA GLY A 36 9.57 -12.53 18.81
C GLY A 36 9.89 -11.04 18.63
N LEU A 37 10.74 -10.73 17.66
CA LEU A 37 11.10 -9.36 17.33
C LEU A 37 10.11 -8.76 16.33
N LEU A 38 9.71 -7.50 16.54
CA LEU A 38 8.75 -6.78 15.72
C LEU A 38 9.22 -5.34 15.49
N CYS A 39 9.02 -4.85 14.27
CA CYS A 39 9.18 -3.44 13.96
C CYS A 39 7.91 -2.68 14.37
N GLU A 40 7.97 -1.96 15.49
CA GLU A 40 6.85 -1.13 15.96
C GLU A 40 6.70 0.14 15.11
N THR A 41 7.84 0.70 14.71
CA THR A 41 7.94 1.77 13.72
C THR A 41 9.10 1.48 12.79
N CYS A 42 9.28 2.32 11.77
CA CYS A 42 10.45 2.23 10.89
C CYS A 42 11.78 2.54 11.59
N SER A 43 11.77 3.03 12.83
CA SER A 43 12.98 3.28 13.63
C SER A 43 13.02 2.50 14.94
N GLU A 44 11.95 1.84 15.36
CA GLU A 44 11.89 1.18 16.67
C GLU A 44 11.72 -0.33 16.53
N LEU A 45 12.68 -1.05 17.10
CA LEU A 45 12.64 -2.50 17.25
C LEU A 45 12.18 -2.85 18.67
N VAL A 46 11.15 -3.68 18.77
CA VAL A 46 10.61 -4.18 20.04
C VAL A 46 10.61 -5.70 20.07
N ALA A 47 10.66 -6.28 21.27
CA ALA A 47 10.40 -7.67 21.52
C ALA A 47 8.95 -7.83 21.99
N CYS A 48 8.18 -8.62 21.25
CA CYS A 48 6.89 -9.14 21.66
C CYS A 48 7.12 -10.30 22.64
N VAL A 49 6.81 -10.08 23.91
CA VAL A 49 6.92 -11.10 24.96
C VAL A 49 5.51 -11.54 25.37
N GLU A 50 5.23 -12.83 25.24
CA GLU A 50 3.96 -13.42 25.65
C GLU A 50 3.88 -13.49 27.18
N ASN A 51 2.75 -13.05 27.73
CA ASN A 51 2.41 -13.18 29.14
C ASN A 51 1.68 -14.52 29.38
N ASN A 52 1.53 -14.91 30.65
CA ASN A 52 0.86 -16.16 31.02
C ASN A 52 -0.62 -16.24 30.59
N ASP A 53 -1.26 -15.10 30.31
CA ASP A 53 -2.65 -14.99 29.87
C ASP A 53 -2.80 -14.93 28.33
N HIS A 54 -1.75 -15.26 27.58
CA HIS A 54 -1.67 -15.17 26.11
C HIS A 54 -1.81 -13.76 25.54
N THR A 55 -1.73 -12.73 26.38
CA THR A 55 -1.53 -11.35 25.91
C THR A 55 -0.06 -11.08 25.64
N PHE A 56 0.23 -10.06 24.86
CA PHE A 56 1.61 -9.66 24.57
C PHE A 56 1.92 -8.30 25.19
N ARG A 57 3.10 -8.20 25.81
CA ARG A 57 3.74 -6.92 26.10
C ARG A 57 4.83 -6.64 25.06
N LYS A 58 5.12 -5.35 24.86
CA LYS A 58 6.20 -4.89 23.99
C LYS A 58 7.32 -4.35 24.87
N ASP A 59 8.47 -5.00 24.80
CA ASP A 59 9.68 -4.53 25.46
C ASP A 59 10.57 -3.85 24.41
N HIS A 60 10.95 -2.60 24.63
CA HIS A 60 11.84 -1.87 23.72
C HIS A 60 13.21 -2.55 23.64
N VAL A 61 13.71 -2.79 22.43
CA VAL A 61 15.02 -3.42 22.21
C VAL A 61 16.04 -2.38 21.80
N GLN A 62 15.75 -1.61 20.75
CA GLN A 62 16.60 -0.51 20.29
C GLN A 62 15.86 0.42 19.34
N THR A 63 16.32 1.67 19.31
CA THR A 63 16.10 2.58 18.19
C THR A 63 17.16 2.31 17.12
N CYS A 64 16.76 2.16 15.87
CA CYS A 64 17.67 1.84 14.78
C CYS A 64 18.73 2.94 14.58
N PRO A 65 20.01 2.56 14.39
CA PRO A 65 21.08 3.50 14.13
C PRO A 65 20.83 4.37 12.89
N SER A 66 21.55 5.50 12.80
CA SER A 66 21.48 6.38 11.63
C SER A 66 21.78 5.62 10.34
N GLY A 67 20.93 5.81 9.33
CA GLY A 67 21.01 5.12 8.04
C GLY A 67 20.38 3.72 8.00
N GLN A 68 19.87 3.22 9.13
CA GLN A 68 19.11 1.97 9.19
C GLN A 68 17.63 2.23 9.50
N LYS A 69 16.81 1.23 9.19
CA LYS A 69 15.38 1.18 9.47
C LYS A 69 15.05 -0.18 10.03
N CYS A 70 13.96 -0.25 10.81
CA CYS A 70 13.46 -1.53 11.23
C CYS A 70 12.71 -2.18 10.07
N VAL A 71 13.25 -3.30 9.58
CA VAL A 71 12.70 -4.11 8.49
C VAL A 71 12.71 -5.57 8.97
N LYS A 72 11.58 -6.27 8.84
CA LYS A 72 11.44 -7.70 9.19
C LYS A 72 11.92 -8.08 10.60
N GLY A 73 11.63 -7.22 11.58
CA GLY A 73 12.02 -7.45 12.98
C GLY A 73 13.50 -7.25 13.27
N GLY A 74 14.22 -6.45 12.47
CA GLY A 74 15.61 -6.07 12.73
C GLY A 74 15.96 -4.71 12.15
N CYS A 75 16.99 -4.06 12.70
CA CYS A 75 17.51 -2.84 12.09
C CYS A 75 18.46 -3.22 10.94
N SER A 76 18.13 -2.79 9.73
CA SER A 76 18.96 -3.01 8.53
C SER A 76 18.90 -1.82 7.59
N SER A 77 19.75 -1.82 6.56
CA SER A 77 19.70 -0.87 5.46
C SER A 77 18.88 -1.39 4.28
N ASP A 78 18.11 -2.45 4.48
CA ASP A 78 17.32 -3.06 3.41
C ASP A 78 16.16 -2.14 3.01
N SER A 79 15.80 -2.23 1.74
CA SER A 79 14.63 -1.54 1.21
C SER A 79 13.35 -2.15 1.79
N ASP A 80 12.44 -1.31 2.25
CA ASP A 80 11.11 -1.68 2.67
C ASP A 80 10.12 -0.65 2.12
N PRO A 81 9.12 -1.07 1.32
CA PRO A 81 8.27 -0.12 0.60
C PRO A 81 7.47 0.79 1.53
N PHE A 82 7.13 0.35 2.75
CA PHE A 82 6.41 1.16 3.72
C PHE A 82 7.35 2.16 4.41
N CYS A 83 8.53 1.71 4.83
CA CYS A 83 9.50 2.55 5.53
C CYS A 83 10.32 3.46 4.60
N ASP A 84 10.35 3.17 3.30
CA ASP A 84 10.92 4.03 2.27
C ASP A 84 9.91 5.02 1.67
N GLY A 85 8.62 4.88 2.03
CA GLY A 85 7.52 5.70 1.51
C GLY A 85 7.15 5.39 0.05
N VAL A 86 7.62 4.26 -0.48
CA VAL A 86 7.29 3.81 -1.85
C VAL A 86 5.82 3.40 -1.93
N ALA A 87 5.29 2.79 -0.87
CA ALA A 87 3.89 2.36 -0.78
C ALA A 87 2.88 3.53 -0.71
N ASP A 88 3.36 4.75 -0.45
CA ASP A 88 2.55 5.98 -0.44
C ASP A 88 2.57 6.72 -1.79
N LEU A 89 3.38 6.27 -2.75
CA LEU A 89 3.45 6.86 -4.08
C LEU A 89 2.16 6.60 -4.86
N ALA A 90 1.81 7.56 -5.71
CA ALA A 90 0.67 7.40 -6.62
C ALA A 90 0.89 6.22 -7.56
N PHE A 91 -0.17 5.46 -7.84
CA PHE A 91 -0.09 4.33 -8.76
C PHE A 91 0.04 4.82 -10.22
N PRO A 92 1.06 4.38 -10.98
CA PRO A 92 1.26 4.76 -12.38
C PRO A 92 0.38 3.98 -13.34
N CYS A 93 -0.81 4.51 -13.64
CA CYS A 93 -1.67 3.94 -14.67
C CYS A 93 -0.99 3.97 -16.05
N LYS A 94 -0.76 2.79 -16.65
CA LYS A 94 -0.34 2.62 -18.05
C LYS A 94 -1.50 2.25 -18.98
N LYS A 95 -2.52 1.60 -18.43
CA LYS A 95 -3.74 1.16 -19.13
C LYS A 95 -4.98 1.47 -18.31
N VAL A 96 -6.11 1.57 -18.99
CA VAL A 96 -7.44 1.57 -18.34
C VAL A 96 -7.70 0.15 -17.82
N GLY A 97 -8.19 0.04 -16.59
CA GLY A 97 -8.45 -1.26 -15.97
C GLY A 97 -8.48 -1.22 -14.45
N ILE A 98 -8.59 -2.39 -13.84
CA ILE A 98 -8.51 -2.59 -12.39
C ILE A 98 -7.27 -3.44 -12.12
N PHE A 99 -6.39 -2.94 -11.26
CA PHE A 99 -5.09 -3.55 -10.97
C PHE A 99 -4.92 -3.73 -9.46
N PRO A 100 -4.15 -4.73 -9.01
CA PRO A 100 -3.80 -4.83 -7.59
C PRO A 100 -2.97 -3.62 -7.16
N ASP A 101 -3.15 -3.20 -5.92
CA ASP A 101 -2.14 -2.36 -5.26
C ASP A 101 -0.87 -3.21 -5.06
N PRO A 102 0.34 -2.73 -5.43
CA PRO A 102 1.55 -3.55 -5.33
C PRO A 102 1.94 -3.95 -3.91
N PHE A 103 1.49 -3.20 -2.90
CA PHE A 103 1.97 -3.32 -1.52
C PHE A 103 0.87 -3.73 -0.54
N TYR A 104 -0.39 -3.47 -0.85
CA TYR A 104 -1.53 -3.78 0.02
C TYR A 104 -2.41 -4.88 -0.55
N CYS A 105 -2.40 -6.06 0.09
CA CYS A 105 -3.21 -7.22 -0.34
C CYS A 105 -4.72 -6.98 -0.36
N ASN A 106 -5.21 -5.97 0.35
CA ASN A 106 -6.62 -5.63 0.45
C ASN A 106 -6.97 -4.33 -0.29
N LYS A 107 -6.14 -3.92 -1.26
CA LYS A 107 -6.43 -2.76 -2.10
C LYS A 107 -6.28 -3.10 -3.57
N PHE A 108 -7.00 -2.32 -4.37
CA PHE A 108 -6.90 -2.30 -5.81
C PHE A 108 -6.98 -0.87 -6.31
N VAL A 109 -6.56 -0.67 -7.55
CA VAL A 109 -6.55 0.63 -8.22
C VAL A 109 -7.36 0.54 -9.49
N LEU A 110 -8.36 1.41 -9.61
CA LEU A 110 -9.07 1.65 -10.86
C LEU A 110 -8.33 2.75 -11.63
N CYS A 111 -7.82 2.41 -12.81
CA CYS A 111 -7.25 3.34 -13.77
C CYS A 111 -8.30 3.70 -14.82
N VAL A 112 -8.64 4.98 -14.92
CA VAL A 112 -9.63 5.49 -15.88
C VAL A 112 -8.98 6.48 -16.84
N ASP A 113 -9.51 6.55 -18.06
CA ASP A 113 -9.14 7.58 -19.04
C ASP A 113 -9.93 8.86 -18.76
N MET A 114 -9.20 9.93 -18.46
CA MET A 114 -9.76 11.27 -18.25
C MET A 114 -9.80 12.10 -19.54
N GLY A 115 -9.47 11.50 -20.68
CA GLY A 115 -9.30 12.15 -21.97
C GLY A 115 -7.88 12.66 -22.18
N GLN A 116 -7.55 12.99 -23.43
CA GLN A 116 -6.23 13.48 -23.85
C GLN A 116 -5.07 12.55 -23.45
N SER A 117 -5.33 11.23 -23.44
CA SER A 117 -4.36 10.21 -23.03
C SER A 117 -3.87 10.35 -21.57
N ARG A 118 -4.65 11.03 -20.72
CA ARG A 118 -4.34 11.17 -19.29
C ARG A 118 -5.09 10.11 -18.51
N LEU A 119 -4.37 9.14 -17.95
CA LEU A 119 -4.94 8.18 -17.04
C LEU A 119 -4.93 8.70 -15.59
N GLN A 120 -5.98 8.40 -14.84
CA GLN A 120 -6.08 8.73 -13.41
C GLN A 120 -6.31 7.47 -12.59
N ALA A 121 -5.56 7.35 -11.50
CA ALA A 121 -5.65 6.27 -10.53
C ALA A 121 -6.63 6.60 -9.41
N TYR A 122 -7.51 5.66 -9.09
CA TYR A 122 -8.40 5.68 -7.93
C TYR A 122 -8.16 4.42 -7.09
N SER A 123 -7.52 4.59 -5.93
CA SER A 123 -7.29 3.49 -4.99
C SER A 123 -8.55 3.22 -4.16
N SER A 124 -8.89 1.93 -4.03
CA SER A 124 -10.00 1.44 -3.21
C SER A 124 -9.52 0.30 -2.31
N ARG A 125 -10.09 0.21 -1.11
CA ARG A 125 -9.83 -0.87 -0.16
C ARG A 125 -10.99 -1.86 -0.19
N CYS A 126 -10.69 -3.14 -0.13
CA CYS A 126 -11.66 -4.20 0.12
C CYS A 126 -12.33 -4.04 1.49
N GLU A 127 -13.51 -4.61 1.64
CA GLU A 127 -14.20 -4.69 2.94
C GLU A 127 -13.35 -5.44 3.98
N ASP A 128 -13.60 -5.17 5.26
CA ASP A 128 -12.84 -5.74 6.35
C ASP A 128 -12.86 -7.28 6.32
N GLY A 129 -11.68 -7.89 6.46
CA GLY A 129 -11.51 -9.34 6.37
C GLY A 129 -11.40 -9.90 4.96
N LEU A 130 -11.42 -9.05 3.93
CA LEU A 130 -11.24 -9.44 2.53
C LEU A 130 -9.98 -8.85 1.90
N GLY A 131 -9.34 -9.65 1.04
CA GLY A 131 -8.23 -9.27 0.18
C GLY A 131 -8.67 -9.22 -1.28
N TYR A 132 -7.96 -8.44 -2.08
CA TYR A 132 -8.16 -8.38 -3.52
C TYR A 132 -7.58 -9.64 -4.16
N ASN A 133 -8.38 -10.28 -5.02
CA ASN A 133 -7.97 -11.44 -5.79
C ASN A 133 -7.56 -10.98 -7.19
N ILE A 134 -6.29 -11.18 -7.53
CA ILE A 134 -5.74 -10.78 -8.84
C ILE A 134 -6.37 -11.60 -9.97
N GLU A 135 -6.62 -12.89 -9.76
CA GLU A 135 -7.19 -13.80 -10.77
C GLU A 135 -8.62 -13.41 -11.12
N THR A 136 -9.47 -13.16 -10.12
CA THR A 136 -10.90 -12.86 -10.32
C THR A 136 -11.19 -11.38 -10.50
N GLY A 137 -10.28 -10.50 -10.07
CA GLY A 137 -10.44 -9.04 -10.11
C GLY A 137 -11.43 -8.50 -9.08
N VAL A 138 -11.76 -9.26 -8.04
CA VAL A 138 -12.71 -8.87 -6.99
C VAL A 138 -12.16 -9.14 -5.58
N CYS A 139 -12.79 -8.56 -4.56
CA CYS A 139 -12.41 -8.75 -3.16
C CYS A 139 -13.02 -10.04 -2.59
N ASP A 140 -12.39 -11.20 -2.78
CA ASP A 140 -12.89 -12.49 -2.30
C ASP A 140 -11.89 -13.34 -1.50
N VAL A 141 -10.62 -12.93 -1.39
CA VAL A 141 -9.62 -13.61 -0.57
C VAL A 141 -9.95 -13.42 0.91
N LYS A 142 -10.11 -14.52 1.67
CA LYS A 142 -10.37 -14.43 3.12
C LYS A 142 -9.09 -14.11 3.88
N LEU A 143 -9.09 -13.00 4.63
CA LEU A 143 -7.96 -12.59 5.46
C LEU A 143 -8.22 -12.95 6.92
N SER A 144 -7.34 -13.77 7.50
CA SER A 144 -7.39 -14.14 8.92
C SER A 144 -6.49 -13.19 9.72
N GLY A 145 -7.00 -12.00 10.06
CA GLY A 145 -6.24 -11.00 10.83
C GLY A 145 -5.47 -9.98 9.99
N GLY A 146 -5.78 -9.88 8.69
CA GLY A 146 -5.20 -8.89 7.77
C GLY A 146 -4.30 -9.49 6.70
N CYS A 147 -3.53 -8.63 6.02
CA CYS A 147 -2.51 -9.07 5.08
C CYS A 147 -1.40 -9.82 5.80
N LYS A 148 -0.92 -10.89 5.18
CA LYS A 148 0.24 -11.62 5.70
C LYS A 148 1.48 -10.73 5.62
N VAL A 149 2.35 -10.86 6.62
CA VAL A 149 3.61 -10.14 6.67
C VAL A 149 4.54 -10.64 5.56
N ASP A 150 5.23 -9.71 4.89
CA ASP A 150 6.19 -9.99 3.80
C ASP A 150 5.61 -10.68 2.56
N GLU A 151 4.28 -10.80 2.43
CA GLU A 151 3.59 -11.31 1.25
C GLU A 151 2.94 -10.14 0.50
N PHE A 152 3.51 -9.78 -0.66
CA PHE A 152 3.08 -8.64 -1.46
C PHE A 152 2.31 -9.12 -2.70
N PRO A 153 1.22 -8.43 -3.11
CA PRO A 153 0.46 -8.78 -4.32
C PRO A 153 1.30 -8.74 -5.59
N VAL A 154 2.30 -7.85 -5.63
CA VAL A 154 3.25 -7.74 -6.73
C VAL A 154 4.67 -7.87 -6.14
N PRO A 155 5.57 -8.65 -6.76
CA PRO A 155 6.93 -8.78 -6.27
C PRO A 155 7.63 -7.42 -6.08
N LEU A 156 8.36 -7.28 -4.97
CA LEU A 156 9.15 -6.09 -4.71
C LEU A 156 10.28 -5.93 -5.73
N CYS A 157 10.55 -4.69 -6.12
CA CYS A 157 11.61 -4.38 -7.05
C CYS A 157 12.99 -4.52 -6.42
N GLY A 158 13.82 -5.43 -6.96
CA GLY A 158 15.22 -5.58 -6.59
C GLY A 158 16.14 -4.66 -7.41
N LYS A 159 15.91 -4.58 -8.73
CA LYS A 159 16.64 -3.71 -9.66
C LYS A 159 15.73 -3.20 -10.79
N ALA A 160 16.19 -2.15 -11.47
CA ALA A 160 15.51 -1.62 -12.64
C ALA A 160 15.37 -2.68 -13.73
N GLY A 161 14.17 -2.78 -14.32
CA GLY A 161 13.84 -3.75 -15.36
C GLY A 161 13.41 -5.12 -14.84
N ASP A 162 13.53 -5.42 -13.54
CA ASP A 162 12.92 -6.63 -12.98
C ASP A 162 11.44 -6.68 -13.37
N SER A 163 11.01 -7.83 -13.86
CA SER A 163 9.69 -7.96 -14.47
C SER A 163 9.22 -9.40 -14.43
N GLY A 164 7.90 -9.57 -14.49
CA GLY A 164 7.26 -10.86 -14.42
C GLY A 164 5.76 -10.74 -14.59
N ALA A 165 5.14 -11.85 -15.02
CA ALA A 165 3.70 -11.99 -15.05
C ALA A 165 3.15 -11.99 -13.61
N LEU A 166 1.95 -11.45 -13.41
CA LEU A 166 1.28 -11.52 -12.11
C LEU A 166 0.77 -12.94 -11.86
N GLU A 167 0.92 -13.40 -10.62
CA GLU A 167 0.39 -14.68 -10.18
C GLU A 167 -1.14 -14.69 -10.27
N GLY A 168 -1.71 -15.77 -10.81
CA GLY A 168 -3.16 -15.88 -11.06
C GLY A 168 -3.69 -15.12 -12.27
N LYS A 169 -2.95 -14.15 -12.83
CA LYS A 169 -3.38 -13.40 -14.03
C LYS A 169 -2.21 -13.07 -14.96
N PRO A 170 -1.71 -14.06 -15.73
CA PRO A 170 -0.43 -13.95 -16.43
C PRO A 170 -0.40 -13.01 -17.63
N MET A 171 -1.56 -12.48 -18.05
CA MET A 171 -1.65 -11.42 -19.04
C MET A 171 -1.35 -10.03 -18.47
N GLU A 172 -1.42 -9.86 -17.16
CA GLU A 172 -0.94 -8.67 -16.46
C GLU A 172 0.49 -8.94 -15.99
N TYR A 173 1.34 -7.92 -16.07
CA TYR A 173 2.75 -8.05 -15.69
C TYR A 173 3.25 -6.76 -15.06
N TYR A 174 4.28 -6.87 -14.22
CA TYR A 174 4.97 -5.71 -13.67
C TYR A 174 6.32 -5.51 -14.36
N THR A 175 6.79 -4.25 -14.39
CA THR A 175 8.17 -3.89 -14.69
C THR A 175 8.63 -2.86 -13.65
N CYS A 176 9.80 -3.08 -13.06
CA CYS A 176 10.39 -2.19 -12.09
C CYS A 176 11.00 -0.97 -12.80
N GLU A 177 10.28 0.15 -12.76
CA GLU A 177 10.68 1.41 -13.38
C GLU A 177 11.19 2.41 -12.33
N GLU A 178 12.11 3.29 -12.72
CA GLU A 178 12.47 4.45 -11.89
C GLU A 178 11.31 5.46 -11.92
N TYR A 179 10.60 5.62 -10.80
CA TYR A 179 9.33 6.35 -10.76
C TYR A 179 9.45 7.84 -10.33
N SER A 180 10.64 8.28 -9.90
CA SER A 180 10.88 9.68 -9.51
C SER A 180 12.26 10.18 -9.93
N SER A 181 12.28 11.33 -10.61
CA SER A 181 13.51 11.99 -11.07
C SER A 181 14.38 12.58 -9.95
N GLY A 182 13.85 12.71 -8.73
CA GLY A 182 14.56 13.33 -7.59
C GLY A 182 15.17 12.34 -6.59
N LYS A 183 14.59 11.14 -6.48
CA LYS A 183 15.07 10.04 -5.64
C LYS A 183 14.84 8.79 -6.49
N ARG A 184 15.91 8.11 -6.90
CA ARG A 184 15.84 6.90 -7.76
C ARG A 184 15.14 5.78 -6.99
N VAL A 185 13.81 5.82 -6.98
CA VAL A 185 12.93 4.84 -6.36
C VAL A 185 12.45 3.92 -7.46
N LEU A 186 12.62 2.62 -7.25
CA LEU A 186 12.06 1.61 -8.12
C LEU A 186 10.62 1.32 -7.69
N TYR A 187 9.71 1.40 -8.64
CA TYR A 187 8.30 1.10 -8.43
C TYR A 187 7.86 -0.02 -9.39
N PRO A 188 7.10 -1.02 -8.92
CA PRO A 188 6.52 -2.04 -9.78
C PRO A 188 5.36 -1.45 -10.59
N VAL A 189 5.61 -1.20 -11.87
CA VAL A 189 4.63 -0.61 -12.79
C VAL A 189 3.91 -1.72 -13.52
N ILE A 190 2.58 -1.75 -13.42
CA ILE A 190 1.76 -2.81 -14.00
C ILE A 190 1.25 -2.40 -15.39
N ASP A 191 1.36 -3.31 -16.35
CA ASP A 191 0.81 -3.18 -17.69
C ASP A 191 0.16 -4.52 -18.12
N VAL A 192 -0.48 -4.52 -19.29
CA VAL A 192 -1.27 -5.64 -19.79
C VAL A 192 -0.81 -6.03 -21.19
N CYS A 193 -0.56 -7.32 -21.38
CA CYS A 193 -0.30 -7.88 -22.70
C CYS A 193 -1.51 -7.72 -23.64
N PRO A 194 -1.29 -7.41 -24.92
CA PRO A 194 -2.37 -7.33 -25.89
C PRO A 194 -3.00 -8.71 -26.10
N ASN A 195 -4.25 -8.73 -26.57
CA ASN A 195 -4.95 -9.96 -26.99
C ASN A 195 -4.97 -11.10 -25.94
N ALA A 196 -4.92 -10.77 -24.65
CA ALA A 196 -4.83 -11.73 -23.54
C ALA A 196 -3.63 -12.69 -23.64
N GLU A 197 -2.55 -12.27 -24.30
CA GLU A 197 -1.29 -13.00 -24.32
C GLU A 197 -0.68 -13.11 -22.92
N THR A 198 0.16 -14.12 -22.72
CA THR A 198 0.90 -14.29 -21.46
C THR A 198 2.21 -13.52 -21.52
N TYR A 199 2.58 -12.83 -20.44
CA TYR A 199 3.90 -12.22 -20.32
C TYR A 199 4.96 -13.27 -19.95
N GLU A 200 6.04 -13.33 -20.72
CA GLU A 200 7.20 -14.18 -20.46
C GLU A 200 8.48 -13.53 -20.99
N ASN A 201 9.52 -13.39 -20.15
CA ASN A 201 10.85 -12.93 -20.53
C ASN A 201 10.83 -11.66 -21.43
N TYR A 202 10.19 -10.59 -20.95
CA TYR A 202 10.08 -9.30 -21.67
C TYR A 202 9.25 -9.34 -22.97
N LYS A 203 8.40 -10.36 -23.15
CA LYS A 203 7.55 -10.50 -24.34
C LYS A 203 6.16 -10.94 -23.94
N CYS A 204 5.17 -10.49 -24.71
CA CYS A 204 3.84 -11.07 -24.71
C CYS A 204 3.83 -12.20 -25.74
N VAL A 205 3.42 -13.39 -25.30
CA VAL A 205 3.37 -14.60 -26.12
C VAL A 205 1.96 -15.16 -26.13
N SER A 206 1.47 -15.42 -27.34
CA SER A 206 0.27 -16.24 -27.54
C SER A 206 0.62 -17.69 -27.15
N LYS A 207 -0.15 -18.26 -26.22
CA LYS A 207 -0.08 -19.69 -25.87
C LYS A 207 -1.05 -20.51 -26.70
#